data_AF-A0A6A8LR88-F1
#
_entry.id   AF-A0A6A8LR88-F1
#
_cell.length_a   1.000
_cell.length_b   1.000
_cell.length_c   1.000
_cell.angle_alpha   90.00
_cell.angle_beta   90.00
_cell.angle_gamma   90.00
#
_symmetry.space_group_name_H-M   'P 1'
#
loop_
_entity.id
_entity.type
_entity.pdbx_description
1 polymer ?
#
loop_
_entity_poly.entity_id
_entity_poly.type
_entity_poly.pdbx_seq_one_letter_code
_entity_poly.pdbx_strand_id
1 'polypeptide(L)'
;MKKFSLKESVGILLLLLIILAGGVNQGLSPETPVLTVIAILILIAKLHGADWEKIHQGIKEGISTALIPIFIFILIGILIAVWIKAGIIPALMIVGFKLISVKFFVPSVFLVCALVGASIGSGFTTISTIGIALFGMGITMNMNPALVAGAILSGAIFGDKTSPLSDSTNLASAISGTDLFAHI
;
A
#
# COMPACT_ATOMS: atom_id res chain seq x y z
N MET A 1 -5.07 19.67 -26.68
CA MET A 1 -4.19 18.56 -26.25
C MET A 1 -4.25 17.48 -27.30
N LYS A 2 -3.11 17.08 -27.88
CA LYS A 2 -3.06 15.85 -28.67
C LYS A 2 -3.38 14.70 -27.73
N LYS A 3 -4.28 13.79 -28.14
CA LYS A 3 -4.52 12.55 -27.37
C LYS A 3 -3.24 11.73 -27.43
N PHE A 4 -2.78 11.22 -26.28
CA PHE A 4 -1.67 10.29 -26.25
C PHE A 4 -2.01 9.06 -27.07
N SER A 5 -1.10 8.66 -27.96
CA SER A 5 -1.18 7.38 -28.62
C SER A 5 -0.96 6.26 -27.60
N LEU A 6 -1.52 5.08 -27.86
CA LEU A 6 -1.30 3.90 -27.01
C LEU A 6 0.20 3.57 -26.89
N LYS A 7 0.96 3.72 -27.98
CA LYS A 7 2.42 3.53 -27.99
C LYS A 7 3.16 4.51 -27.08
N GLU A 8 2.73 5.77 -27.09
CA GLU A 8 3.31 6.81 -26.23
C GLU A 8 2.97 6.57 -24.75
N SER A 9 1.73 6.19 -24.47
CA SER A 9 1.27 5.89 -23.11
C SER A 9 2.00 4.69 -22.51
N VAL A 10 2.17 3.61 -23.30
CA VAL A 10 2.97 2.44 -22.90
C VAL A 10 4.45 2.81 -22.72
N GLY A 11 5.00 3.64 -23.61
CA GLY A 11 6.38 4.12 -23.50
C GLY A 11 6.62 4.94 -22.23
N ILE A 12 5.70 5.84 -21.88
CA ILE A 12 5.74 6.61 -20.63
C ILE A 12 5.67 5.65 -19.45
N LEU A 13 4.71 4.72 -19.42
CA LEU A 13 4.56 3.76 -18.32
C LEU A 13 5.84 2.92 -18.09
N LEU A 14 6.44 2.41 -19.16
CA LEU A 14 7.70 1.65 -19.07
C LEU A 14 8.84 2.52 -18.53
N LEU A 15 8.95 3.76 -18.99
CA LEU A 15 9.94 4.71 -18.46
C LEU A 15 9.75 4.93 -16.96
N LEU A 16 8.50 5.11 -16.50
CA LEU A 16 8.20 5.27 -15.07
C LEU A 16 8.64 4.05 -14.26
N LEU A 17 8.29 2.84 -14.72
CA LEU A 17 8.63 1.60 -14.02
C LEU A 17 10.14 1.38 -13.96
N ILE A 18 10.88 1.69 -15.03
CA ILE A 18 12.34 1.57 -15.07
C ILE A 18 13.00 2.52 -14.06
N ILE A 19 12.53 3.77 -13.97
CA ILE A 19 13.09 4.74 -13.02
C ILE A 19 12.80 4.32 -11.58
N LEU A 20 11.58 3.87 -11.28
CA LEU A 20 11.21 3.40 -9.95
C LEU A 20 12.01 2.15 -9.55
N ALA A 21 12.05 1.12 -10.39
CA ALA A 21 12.79 -0.11 -10.13
C ALA A 21 14.31 0.14 -10.06
N GLY A 22 14.83 0.97 -10.96
CA GLY A 22 16.25 1.35 -10.98
C GLY A 22 16.65 2.17 -9.75
N GLY A 23 15.76 3.02 -9.24
CA GLY A 23 15.98 3.77 -7.99
C GLY A 23 16.10 2.84 -6.78
N VAL A 24 15.19 1.87 -6.67
CA VAL A 24 15.22 0.85 -5.60
C VAL A 24 16.48 -0.01 -5.70
N ASN A 25 16.86 -0.46 -6.89
CA ASN A 25 18.04 -1.31 -7.09
C ASN A 25 19.36 -0.60 -6.73
N GLN A 26 19.40 0.73 -6.85
CA GLN A 26 20.55 1.55 -6.46
C GLN A 26 20.54 1.93 -4.98
N GLY A 27 19.53 1.47 -4.21
CA GLY A 27 19.38 1.83 -2.80
C GLY A 27 19.06 3.30 -2.57
N LEU A 28 18.57 4.00 -3.59
CA LEU A 28 18.12 5.39 -3.43
C LEU A 28 16.88 5.42 -2.53
N SER A 29 16.74 6.50 -1.78
CA SER A 29 15.54 6.72 -1.00
C SER A 29 14.31 6.82 -1.94
N PRO A 30 13.14 6.24 -1.59
CA PRO A 30 11.99 6.15 -2.49
C PRO A 30 11.48 7.50 -3.03
N GLU A 31 11.67 8.58 -2.27
CA GLU A 31 11.31 9.93 -2.70
C GLU A 31 12.10 10.41 -3.93
N THR A 32 13.34 9.96 -4.10
CA THR A 32 14.21 10.38 -5.21
C THR A 32 13.68 9.93 -6.59
N PRO A 33 13.43 8.63 -6.85
CA PRO A 33 12.88 8.20 -8.13
C PRO A 33 11.43 8.68 -8.34
N VAL A 34 10.63 8.82 -7.28
CA VAL A 34 9.26 9.37 -7.38
C VAL A 34 9.26 10.83 -7.85
N LEU A 35 10.08 11.69 -7.24
CA LEU A 35 10.20 13.09 -7.65
C LEU A 35 10.73 13.21 -9.08
N THR A 36 11.67 12.34 -9.47
CA THR A 36 12.21 12.28 -10.83
C THR A 36 11.12 11.93 -11.85
N VAL A 37 10.29 10.93 -11.54
CA VAL A 37 9.13 10.55 -12.36
C VAL A 37 8.14 11.70 -12.51
N ILE A 38 7.80 12.40 -11.42
CA ILE A 38 6.88 13.53 -11.47
C ILE A 38 7.45 14.65 -12.35
N ALA A 39 8.74 14.98 -12.22
CA ALA A 39 9.39 16.00 -13.03
C ALA A 39 9.35 15.65 -14.53
N ILE A 40 9.62 14.39 -14.89
CA ILE A 40 9.55 13.91 -16.27
C ILE A 40 8.11 13.96 -16.81
N LEU A 41 7.11 13.56 -16.01
CA LEU A 41 5.71 13.63 -16.41
C LEU A 41 5.26 15.06 -16.68
N ILE A 42 5.67 16.02 -15.83
CA ILE A 42 5.42 17.45 -16.04
C ILE A 42 6.06 17.90 -17.36
N LEU A 43 7.31 17.52 -17.61
CA LEU A 43 8.03 17.87 -18.85
C LEU A 43 7.31 17.32 -20.08
N ILE A 44 6.95 16.03 -20.08
CA ILE A 44 6.25 15.36 -21.18
C ILE A 44 4.88 16.01 -21.41
N ALA A 45 4.12 16.30 -20.35
CA ALA A 45 2.83 16.97 -20.45
C ALA A 45 2.97 18.36 -21.08
N LYS A 46 3.98 19.14 -20.68
CA LYS A 46 4.26 20.46 -21.24
C LYS A 46 4.65 20.39 -22.72
N LEU A 47 5.48 19.41 -23.10
CA LEU A 47 5.87 19.18 -24.51
C LEU A 47 4.68 18.78 -25.39
N HIS A 48 3.65 18.12 -24.82
CA HIS A 48 2.41 17.78 -25.51
C HIS A 48 1.37 18.93 -25.53
N GLY A 49 1.75 20.11 -25.05
CA GLY A 49 0.89 21.29 -25.03
C GLY A 49 -0.21 21.22 -23.96
N ALA A 50 0.03 20.53 -22.84
CA ALA A 50 -0.83 20.64 -21.68
C ALA A 50 -0.72 22.05 -21.08
N ASP A 51 -1.86 22.59 -20.67
CA ASP A 51 -1.92 23.87 -19.96
C ASP A 51 -1.39 23.71 -18.54
N TRP A 52 -0.75 24.76 -18.01
CA TRP A 52 -0.21 24.76 -16.66
C TRP A 52 -1.31 24.56 -15.61
N GLU A 53 -2.50 25.11 -15.83
CA GLU A 53 -3.64 24.89 -14.93
C GLU A 53 -4.01 23.41 -14.81
N LYS A 54 -3.96 22.66 -15.91
CA LYS A 54 -4.26 21.22 -15.90
C LYS A 54 -3.19 20.43 -15.16
N ILE A 55 -1.92 20.77 -15.36
CA ILE A 55 -0.81 20.14 -14.64
C ILE A 55 -0.96 20.41 -13.13
N HIS A 56 -1.21 21.66 -12.76
CA HIS A 56 -1.38 22.07 -11.37
C HIS A 56 -2.60 21.41 -10.71
N GLN A 57 -3.71 21.29 -11.43
CA GLN A 57 -4.91 20.60 -10.96
C GLN A 57 -4.64 19.10 -10.71
N GLY A 58 -3.93 18.42 -11.62
CA GLY A 58 -3.55 17.01 -11.43
C GLY A 58 -2.65 16.80 -10.20
N ILE A 59 -1.73 17.73 -9.92
CA ILE A 59 -0.91 17.69 -8.71
C ILE A 59 -1.78 17.85 -7.45
N LYS A 60 -2.73 18.80 -7.46
CA LYS A 60 -3.66 19.02 -6.34
C LYS A 60 -4.53 17.79 -6.06
N GLU A 61 -5.04 17.13 -7.08
CA GLU A 61 -5.85 15.91 -6.94
C GLU A 61 -5.01 14.76 -6.35
N GLY A 62 -3.78 14.60 -6.82
CA GLY A 62 -2.84 13.61 -6.28
C GLY A 62 -2.55 13.83 -4.79
N ILE A 63 -2.27 15.07 -4.38
CA ILE A 63 -2.04 15.42 -2.97
C ILE A 63 -3.30 15.19 -2.14
N SER A 64 -4.47 15.63 -2.63
CA SER A 64 -5.74 15.53 -1.89
C SER A 64 -6.12 14.08 -1.60
N THR A 65 -5.83 13.17 -2.55
CA THR A 65 -6.03 11.72 -2.37
C THR A 65 -5.15 11.15 -1.25
N ALA A 66 -3.94 11.68 -1.06
CA ALA A 66 -2.99 11.21 -0.04
C ALA A 66 -3.23 11.81 1.36
N LEU A 67 -4.01 12.90 1.49
CA LEU A 67 -4.23 13.57 2.77
C LEU A 67 -4.84 12.65 3.82
N ILE A 68 -5.89 11.90 3.47
CA ILE A 68 -6.60 11.03 4.42
C ILE A 68 -5.65 9.95 5.00
N PRO A 69 -4.92 9.16 4.19
CA PRO A 69 -3.92 8.22 4.69
C PRO A 69 -2.86 8.85 5.61
N ILE A 70 -2.37 10.05 5.30
CA ILE A 70 -1.36 10.74 6.12
C ILE A 70 -1.88 10.97 7.54
N PHE A 71 -3.11 11.49 7.69
CA PHE A 71 -3.69 11.70 9.02
C PHE A 71 -3.91 10.38 9.77
N ILE A 72 -4.35 9.32 9.08
CA ILE A 72 -4.51 8.00 9.67
C ILE A 72 -3.16 7.49 10.21
N PHE A 73 -2.08 7.61 9.45
CA PHE A 73 -0.75 7.19 9.89
C PHE A 73 -0.24 7.96 11.11
N ILE A 74 -0.47 9.28 11.16
CA ILE A 74 -0.11 10.10 12.32
C ILE A 74 -0.89 9.63 13.55
N LEU A 75 -2.21 9.44 13.42
CA LEU A 75 -3.06 8.99 14.53
C LEU A 75 -2.67 7.59 15.01
N ILE A 76 -2.38 6.66 14.10
CA ILE A 76 -1.90 5.31 14.45
C ILE A 76 -0.55 5.40 15.17
N GLY A 77 0.38 6.24 14.70
CA GLY A 77 1.67 6.45 15.36
C GLY A 77 1.51 6.95 16.79
N ILE A 78 0.64 7.94 17.00
CA ILE A 78 0.31 8.47 18.34
C ILE A 78 -0.34 7.37 19.20
N LEU A 79 -1.31 6.64 18.66
CA LEU A 79 -2.02 5.57 19.36
C LEU A 79 -1.04 4.49 19.84
N ILE A 80 -0.14 4.03 18.99
CA ILE A 80 0.88 3.03 19.32
C ILE A 80 1.80 3.58 20.42
N ALA A 81 2.27 4.82 20.31
CA ALA A 81 3.11 5.43 21.33
C ALA A 81 2.41 5.49 22.70
N VAL A 82 1.12 5.87 22.73
CA VAL A 82 0.29 5.87 23.93
C VAL A 82 0.11 4.45 24.47
N TRP A 83 -0.14 3.46 23.62
CA TRP A 83 -0.31 2.07 24.05
C TRP A 83 0.97 1.45 24.61
N ILE A 84 2.13 1.80 24.07
CA ILE A 84 3.42 1.38 24.63
C ILE A 84 3.58 2.01 26.03
N LYS A 85 3.37 3.32 26.17
CA LYS A 85 3.47 4.05 27.43
C LYS A 85 2.47 3.56 28.49
N ALA A 86 1.25 3.27 28.09
CA ALA A 86 0.17 2.78 28.95
C ALA A 86 0.33 1.29 29.33
N GLY A 87 1.34 0.60 28.80
CA GLY A 87 1.53 -0.83 29.03
C GLY A 87 0.53 -1.73 28.32
N ILE A 88 -0.33 -1.19 27.44
CA ILE A 88 -1.33 -1.95 26.68
C ILE A 88 -0.64 -2.90 25.71
N ILE A 89 0.31 -2.43 24.89
CA ILE A 89 1.08 -3.31 23.99
C ILE A 89 1.87 -4.36 24.80
N PRO A 90 2.62 -4.00 25.85
CA PRO A 90 3.25 -4.99 26.74
C PRO A 90 2.28 -6.02 27.34
N ALA A 91 1.10 -5.60 27.81
CA ALA A 91 0.08 -6.49 28.35
C ALA A 91 -0.49 -7.42 27.27
N LEU A 92 -0.79 -6.90 26.08
CA LEU A 92 -1.21 -7.69 24.92
C LEU A 92 -0.13 -8.67 24.49
N MET A 93 1.16 -8.33 24.60
CA MET A 93 2.25 -9.27 24.37
C MET A 93 2.28 -10.37 25.43
N ILE A 94 2.13 -10.05 26.72
CA ILE A 94 2.16 -11.06 27.79
C ILE A 94 0.94 -12.00 27.68
N VAL A 95 -0.25 -11.46 27.43
CA VAL A 95 -1.48 -12.24 27.21
C VAL A 95 -1.40 -13.02 25.90
N GLY A 96 -0.91 -12.35 24.84
CA GLY A 96 -0.65 -12.93 23.53
C GLY A 96 0.30 -14.11 23.62
N PHE A 97 1.45 -13.99 24.30
CA PHE A 97 2.42 -15.07 24.50
C PHE A 97 1.89 -16.23 25.35
N LYS A 98 0.89 -15.98 26.22
CA LYS A 98 0.20 -17.03 26.97
C LYS A 98 -0.86 -17.76 26.13
N LEU A 99 -1.51 -17.09 25.17
CA LEU A 99 -2.56 -17.67 24.31
C LEU A 99 -2.02 -18.22 22.99
N ILE A 100 -0.97 -17.59 22.45
CA ILE A 100 -0.37 -17.78 21.14
C ILE A 100 1.14 -17.79 21.37
N SER A 101 1.80 -18.93 21.17
CA SER A 101 3.26 -18.97 21.18
C SER A 101 3.80 -17.88 20.23
N VAL A 102 4.84 -17.13 20.63
CA VAL A 102 5.50 -16.08 19.80
C VAL A 102 5.77 -16.60 18.38
N LYS A 103 6.00 -17.91 18.25
CA LYS A 103 6.14 -18.66 16.99
C LYS A 103 5.00 -18.44 15.97
N PHE A 104 3.79 -18.11 16.43
CA PHE A 104 2.61 -17.90 15.60
C PHE A 104 2.30 -16.42 15.32
N PHE A 105 3.11 -15.47 15.80
CA PHE A 105 2.87 -14.05 15.53
C PHE A 105 2.81 -13.75 14.02
N VAL A 106 3.82 -14.17 13.25
CA VAL A 106 3.88 -13.91 11.80
C VAL A 106 2.72 -14.56 11.04
N PRO A 107 2.40 -15.86 11.26
CA PRO A 107 1.17 -16.45 10.70
C PRO A 107 -0.11 -15.71 11.09
N SER A 108 -0.22 -15.24 12.34
CA SER A 108 -1.40 -14.51 12.80
C SER A 108 -1.53 -13.16 12.12
N VAL A 109 -0.41 -12.45 11.91
CA VAL A 109 -0.37 -11.19 11.15
C VAL A 109 -0.89 -11.40 9.72
N PHE A 110 -0.43 -12.46 9.05
CA PHE A 110 -0.95 -12.83 7.73
C PHE A 110 -2.46 -13.05 7.75
N LEU A 111 -2.96 -13.86 8.70
CA LEU A 111 -4.38 -14.19 8.79
C LEU A 111 -5.26 -12.98 9.09
N VAL A 112 -4.82 -12.12 10.02
CA VAL A 112 -5.55 -10.89 10.36
C VAL A 112 -5.61 -9.95 9.17
N CYS A 113 -4.48 -9.74 8.48
CA CYS A 113 -4.45 -8.93 7.26
C CYS A 113 -5.29 -9.55 6.14
N ALA A 114 -5.32 -10.88 6.00
CA ALA A 114 -6.18 -11.56 5.03
C ALA A 114 -7.66 -11.36 5.32
N LEU A 115 -8.10 -11.53 6.57
CA LEU A 115 -9.50 -11.36 6.97
C LEU A 115 -9.97 -9.92 6.81
N VAL A 116 -9.15 -8.96 7.25
CA VAL A 116 -9.45 -7.54 7.11
C VAL A 116 -9.45 -7.14 5.64
N GLY A 117 -8.46 -7.60 4.86
CA GLY A 117 -8.38 -7.36 3.42
C GLY A 117 -9.59 -7.92 2.67
N ALA A 118 -10.04 -9.12 3.02
CA ALA A 118 -11.24 -9.74 2.45
C ALA A 118 -12.51 -8.94 2.81
N SER A 119 -12.57 -8.38 4.01
CA SER A 119 -13.73 -7.61 4.49
C SER A 119 -13.78 -6.19 3.90
N ILE A 120 -12.64 -5.55 3.70
CA ILE A 120 -12.55 -4.18 3.16
C ILE A 120 -12.56 -4.20 1.62
N GLY A 121 -11.98 -5.23 0.99
CA GLY A 121 -11.77 -5.28 -0.46
C GLY A 121 -10.62 -4.41 -0.95
N SER A 122 -9.67 -4.06 -0.09
CA SER A 122 -8.50 -3.25 -0.46
C SER A 122 -7.25 -3.62 0.33
N GLY A 123 -6.22 -4.06 -0.39
CA GLY A 123 -4.93 -4.42 0.18
C GLY A 123 -4.20 -3.19 0.71
N PHE A 124 -4.20 -2.08 -0.03
CA PHE A 124 -3.54 -0.83 0.39
C PHE A 124 -4.14 -0.26 1.67
N THR A 125 -5.46 -0.24 1.81
CA THR A 125 -6.13 0.21 3.04
C THR A 125 -5.78 -0.70 4.22
N THR A 126 -5.72 -2.01 4.00
CA THR A 126 -5.40 -2.99 5.03
C THR A 126 -3.94 -2.87 5.51
N ILE A 127 -2.99 -2.75 4.58
CA ILE A 127 -1.57 -2.49 4.89
C ILE A 127 -1.46 -1.20 5.70
N SER A 128 -2.16 -0.15 5.28
CA SER A 128 -2.06 1.17 5.88
C SER A 128 -2.66 1.26 7.29
N THR A 129 -3.73 0.53 7.56
CA THR A 129 -4.43 0.60 8.84
C THR A 129 -3.86 -0.40 9.85
N ILE A 130 -4.29 -1.66 9.75
CA ILE A 130 -3.89 -2.70 10.70
C ILE A 130 -2.47 -3.22 10.44
N GLY A 131 -2.01 -3.17 9.18
CA GLY A 131 -0.66 -3.59 8.81
C GLY A 131 0.42 -2.80 9.53
N ILE A 132 0.38 -1.46 9.50
CA ILE A 132 1.37 -0.63 10.20
C ILE A 132 1.32 -0.82 11.71
N ALA A 133 0.13 -1.02 12.29
CA ALA A 133 0.01 -1.33 13.72
C ALA A 133 0.71 -2.66 14.07
N LEU A 134 0.46 -3.70 13.28
CA LEU A 134 1.11 -5.01 13.43
C LEU A 134 2.62 -4.94 13.17
N PHE A 135 3.06 -4.10 12.23
CA PHE A 135 4.47 -3.84 11.96
C PHE A 135 5.17 -3.18 13.16
N GLY A 136 4.56 -2.15 13.73
CA GLY A 136 5.04 -1.50 14.96
C GLY A 136 5.17 -2.48 16.12
N MET A 137 4.16 -3.34 16.32
CA MET A 137 4.22 -4.40 17.34
C MET A 137 5.36 -5.40 17.05
N GLY A 138 5.52 -5.83 15.80
CA GLY A 138 6.61 -6.73 15.40
C GLY A 138 8.00 -6.16 15.72
N ILE A 139 8.21 -4.86 15.48
CA ILE A 139 9.45 -4.17 15.86
C ILE A 139 9.66 -4.19 17.38
N THR A 140 8.62 -3.88 18.16
CA THR A 140 8.73 -3.91 19.64
C THR A 140 9.02 -5.30 20.20
N MET A 141 8.63 -6.35 19.47
CA MET A 141 8.90 -7.75 19.79
C MET A 141 10.27 -8.25 19.32
N ASN A 142 11.12 -7.37 18.74
CA ASN A 142 12.39 -7.73 18.10
C ASN A 142 12.23 -8.80 17.00
N MET A 143 11.08 -8.82 16.31
CA MET A 143 10.87 -9.69 15.16
C MET A 143 11.62 -9.13 13.94
N ASN A 144 12.01 -10.00 13.01
CA ASN A 144 12.61 -9.57 11.75
C ASN A 144 11.62 -8.65 11.00
N PRO A 145 11.96 -7.36 10.76
CA PRO A 145 11.03 -6.40 10.14
C PRO A 145 10.61 -6.83 8.73
N ALA A 146 11.52 -7.39 7.94
CA ALA A 146 11.22 -7.86 6.59
C ALA A 146 10.21 -9.02 6.60
N LEU A 147 10.31 -9.92 7.58
CA LEU A 147 9.36 -11.03 7.73
C LEU A 147 7.96 -10.55 8.10
N VAL A 148 7.87 -9.58 9.02
CA VAL A 148 6.58 -9.00 9.44
C VAL A 148 5.95 -8.21 8.30
N ALA A 149 6.73 -7.37 7.61
CA ALA A 149 6.27 -6.65 6.43
C ALA A 149 5.80 -7.60 5.32
N GLY A 150 6.53 -8.69 5.09
CA GLY A 150 6.16 -9.74 4.15
C GLY A 150 4.81 -10.37 4.50
N ALA A 151 4.59 -10.74 5.77
CA ALA A 151 3.33 -11.33 6.21
C ALA A 151 2.13 -10.36 6.08
N ILE A 152 2.34 -9.07 6.40
CA ILE A 152 1.33 -8.02 6.22
C ILE A 152 0.96 -7.90 4.73
N LEU A 153 1.97 -7.77 3.86
CA LEU A 153 1.77 -7.59 2.43
C LEU A 153 1.07 -8.82 1.83
N SER A 154 1.55 -10.02 2.13
CA SER A 154 0.95 -11.26 1.66
C SER A 154 -0.49 -11.42 2.13
N GLY A 155 -0.77 -11.15 3.40
CA GLY A 155 -2.13 -11.26 3.95
C GLY A 155 -3.07 -10.24 3.32
N ALA A 156 -2.66 -8.98 3.27
CA ALA A 156 -3.50 -7.91 2.74
C ALA A 156 -3.83 -8.10 1.25
N ILE A 157 -2.85 -8.51 0.43
CA ILE A 157 -3.08 -8.77 -1.00
C ILE A 157 -3.91 -10.03 -1.21
N PHE A 158 -3.68 -11.08 -0.42
CA PHE A 158 -4.53 -12.27 -0.46
C PHE A 158 -5.99 -11.94 -0.13
N GLY A 159 -6.21 -11.18 0.94
CA GLY A 159 -7.55 -10.71 1.33
C GLY A 159 -8.23 -9.88 0.24
N ASP A 160 -7.52 -8.90 -0.32
CA ASP A 160 -8.01 -8.07 -1.42
C ASP A 160 -8.47 -8.91 -2.62
N LYS A 161 -7.62 -9.86 -3.05
CA LYS A 161 -7.91 -10.71 -4.21
C LYS A 161 -8.97 -11.77 -3.99
N THR A 162 -9.29 -12.09 -2.74
CA THR A 162 -10.38 -13.01 -2.38
C THR A 162 -11.66 -12.28 -1.98
N SER A 163 -11.67 -10.94 -2.02
CA SER A 163 -12.83 -10.14 -1.67
C SER A 163 -13.76 -9.92 -2.86
N PRO A 164 -15.07 -10.21 -2.74
CA PRO A 164 -16.06 -9.80 -3.73
C PRO A 164 -16.28 -8.27 -3.72
N LEU A 165 -15.75 -7.55 -2.73
CA LEU A 165 -15.84 -6.09 -2.64
C LEU A 165 -14.66 -5.39 -3.33
N SER A 166 -13.63 -6.12 -3.76
CA SER A 166 -12.46 -5.52 -4.40
C SER A 166 -12.75 -5.09 -5.83
N ASP A 167 -12.49 -3.81 -6.12
CA ASP A 167 -12.60 -3.24 -7.47
C ASP A 167 -11.68 -3.99 -8.45
N SER A 168 -10.49 -4.38 -8.01
CA SER A 168 -9.52 -5.06 -8.87
C SER A 168 -9.92 -6.50 -9.18
N THR A 169 -10.59 -7.17 -8.23
CA THR A 169 -11.12 -8.53 -8.40
C THR A 169 -12.36 -8.52 -9.30
N ASN A 170 -13.28 -7.57 -9.08
CA ASN A 170 -14.46 -7.37 -9.92
C ASN A 170 -14.09 -7.00 -11.36
N LEU A 171 -13.10 -6.12 -11.54
CA LEU A 171 -12.64 -5.74 -12.86
C LEU A 171 -11.98 -6.93 -13.58
N ALA A 172 -11.19 -7.73 -12.86
CA ALA A 172 -10.54 -8.91 -13.43
C ALA A 172 -11.58 -9.93 -13.94
N SER A 173 -12.58 -10.27 -13.13
CA SER A 173 -13.65 -11.22 -13.52
C SER A 173 -14.49 -10.69 -14.68
N ALA A 174 -14.77 -9.39 -14.71
CA ALA A 174 -15.51 -8.75 -15.80
C ALA A 174 -14.75 -8.80 -17.14
N ILE A 175 -13.43 -8.60 -17.13
CA ILE A 175 -12.59 -8.66 -18.33
C ILE A 175 -12.40 -10.11 -18.81
N SER A 176 -12.25 -11.07 -17.89
CA SER A 176 -12.14 -12.50 -18.23
C SER A 176 -13.46 -13.14 -18.63
N GLY A 177 -14.60 -12.46 -18.45
CA GLY A 177 -15.93 -12.99 -18.74
C GLY A 177 -16.34 -14.14 -17.83
N THR A 178 -15.72 -14.25 -16.64
CA THR A 178 -16.00 -15.32 -15.66
C THR A 178 -16.88 -14.78 -14.54
N ASP A 179 -17.71 -15.65 -13.96
CA ASP A 179 -18.45 -15.31 -12.74
C ASP A 179 -17.50 -14.91 -11.60
N LEU A 180 -17.89 -13.90 -10.82
CA LEU A 180 -17.05 -13.33 -9.77
C LEU A 180 -16.71 -14.36 -8.68
N PHE A 181 -17.68 -15.16 -8.23
CA PHE A 181 -17.47 -16.15 -7.18
C PHE A 181 -16.71 -17.37 -7.69
N ALA A 182 -16.81 -17.68 -8.99
CA ALA A 182 -15.98 -18.69 -9.63
C ALA A 182 -14.53 -18.23 -9.86
N HIS A 183 -14.30 -16.91 -9.93
CA HIS A 183 -12.97 -16.31 -10.09
C HIS A 183 -12.19 -16.22 -8.77
N ILE A 184 -12.89 -16.04 -7.64
CA ILE A 184 -12.33 -16.01 -6.27
C ILE A 184 -11.93 -17.42 -5.83
#